data_AF-A0A314XU77-F1
#
_entry.id   AF-A0A314XU77-F1
#
_cell.length_a   1.000
_cell.length_b   1.000
_cell.length_c   1.000
_cell.angle_alpha   90.00
_cell.angle_beta   90.00
_cell.angle_gamma   90.00
#
_symmetry.space_group_name_H-M   'P 1'
#
loop_
_entity.id
_entity.type
_entity.pdbx_description
1 polymer ?
#
loop_
_entity_poly.entity_id
_entity_poly.type
_entity_poly.pdbx_seq_one_letter_code
_entity_poly.pdbx_strand_id
1 'polypeptide(L)'
;MQEEWRIQMPAMQVLFLSIYLILYVKLRMKSMGKDYPSHVPQDISKVLEIDITRWELLGPSDYEPGDFSLSIKGTMYSERQGAQSWLRNIFDINISFIVSPLLAWVPDDVMRNITKTLVKTTMDDVKINARLLADYDKFKTEKHKNVV
;
A
#
# COMPACT_ATOMS: atom_id res chain seq x y z
N MET A 1 -13.49 12.54 12.54
CA MET A 1 -12.03 12.49 12.32
C MET A 1 -11.74 11.30 11.41
N GLN A 2 -10.93 11.46 10.37
CA GLN A 2 -10.59 10.35 9.46
C GLN A 2 -9.54 9.48 10.17
N GLU A 3 -9.82 8.20 10.35
CA GLU A 3 -8.96 7.23 11.05
C GLU A 3 -7.69 7.01 10.20
N GLU A 4 -6.52 7.28 10.80
CA GLU A 4 -5.21 7.06 10.18
C GLU A 4 -4.59 5.81 10.79
N TRP A 5 -4.24 4.85 9.94
CA TRP A 5 -3.77 3.53 10.33
C TRP A 5 -2.26 3.46 10.20
N ARG A 6 -1.56 3.03 11.26
CA ARG A 6 -0.13 2.76 11.22
C ARG A 6 0.08 1.28 10.88
N ILE A 7 0.61 1.00 9.71
CA ILE A 7 0.87 -0.35 9.20
C ILE A 7 2.38 -0.54 9.10
N GLN A 8 2.91 -1.51 9.85
CA GLN A 8 4.29 -1.95 9.68
C GLN A 8 4.33 -3.03 8.61
N MET A 9 5.03 -2.77 7.52
CA MET A 9 5.27 -3.76 6.47
C MET A 9 6.27 -4.81 6.96
N PRO A 10 6.21 -6.04 6.43
CA PRO A 10 7.25 -7.04 6.63
C PRO A 10 8.64 -6.49 6.26
N ALA A 11 9.68 -7.04 6.90
CA ALA A 11 11.05 -6.66 6.59
C ALA A 11 11.35 -6.91 5.10
N MET A 12 11.81 -5.88 4.40
CA MET A 12 12.26 -5.98 3.03
C MET A 12 13.78 -6.15 3.00
N GLN A 13 14.26 -7.14 2.26
CA GLN A 13 15.68 -7.31 2.02
C GLN A 13 16.09 -6.63 0.72
N VAL A 14 16.95 -5.63 0.84
CA VAL A 14 17.58 -4.96 -0.31
C VAL A 14 19.05 -5.35 -0.29
N LEU A 15 19.44 -6.30 -1.15
CA LEU A 15 20.75 -6.93 -1.12
C LEU A 15 21.02 -7.56 0.27
N PHE A 16 21.94 -6.99 1.04
CA PHE A 16 22.29 -7.42 2.40
C PHE A 16 21.68 -6.52 3.49
N LEU A 17 20.93 -5.49 3.13
CA LEU A 17 20.28 -4.57 4.06
C LEU A 17 18.85 -5.01 4.36
N SER A 18 18.51 -5.11 5.65
CA SER A 18 17.15 -5.37 6.12
C SER A 18 16.47 -4.05 6.46
N ILE A 19 15.39 -3.71 5.77
CA ILE A 19 14.70 -2.43 5.93
C ILE A 19 13.26 -2.68 6.39
N TYR A 20 12.80 -1.91 7.37
CA TYR A 20 11.42 -1.90 7.82
C TYR A 20 10.75 -0.61 7.38
N LEU A 21 9.62 -0.76 6.69
CA LEU A 21 8.81 0.36 6.24
C LEU A 21 7.54 0.43 7.09
N ILE A 22 7.31 1.58 7.69
CA ILE A 22 6.09 1.85 8.45
C ILE A 22 5.30 2.90 7.67
N LEU A 23 4.03 2.62 7.44
CA LEU A 23 3.15 3.41 6.60
C LEU A 23 2.01 3.97 7.44
N TYR A 24 1.72 5.25 7.27
CA TYR A 24 0.53 5.89 7.81
C TYR A 24 -0.48 6.03 6.68
N VAL A 25 -1.58 5.31 6.82
CA VAL A 25 -2.55 5.09 5.75
C VAL A 25 -3.88 5.71 6.14
N LYS A 26 -4.41 6.56 5.27
CA LYS A 26 -5.79 7.01 5.32
C LYS A 26 -6.62 6.24 4.32
N LEU A 27 -7.72 5.70 4.83
CA LEU A 27 -8.71 5.01 4.02
C LEU A 27 -9.92 5.92 3.83
N ARG A 28 -10.35 6.09 2.58
CA ARG A 28 -11.56 6.85 2.24
C ARG A 28 -12.50 5.97 1.45
N MET A 29 -13.66 5.70 2.03
CA MET A 29 -14.72 5.00 1.32
C MET A 29 -15.59 6.03 0.60
N LYS A 30 -15.66 5.93 -0.72
CA LYS A 30 -16.61 6.65 -1.56
C LYS A 30 -17.73 5.70 -1.98
N SER A 31 -18.94 6.22 -2.04
CA SER A 31 -20.14 5.49 -2.45
C SER A 31 -20.99 6.34 -3.38
N MET A 32 -21.93 5.71 -4.07
CA MET A 32 -22.90 6.39 -4.95
C MET A 32 -22.30 7.02 -6.22
N GLY A 33 -21.09 6.59 -6.63
CA GLY A 33 -20.50 6.99 -7.91
C GLY A 33 -20.10 8.46 -8.02
N LYS A 34 -20.23 9.26 -6.96
CA LYS A 34 -19.84 10.68 -6.96
C LYS A 34 -18.34 10.81 -6.66
N ASP A 35 -17.65 11.63 -7.45
CA ASP A 35 -16.23 11.94 -7.31
C ASP A 35 -15.29 10.72 -7.40
N TYR A 36 -15.68 9.70 -8.17
CA TYR A 36 -14.82 8.56 -8.43
C TYR A 36 -13.68 8.94 -9.37
N PRO A 37 -12.48 8.37 -9.18
CA PRO A 37 -11.40 8.51 -10.15
C PRO A 37 -11.87 8.09 -11.56
N SER A 38 -11.41 8.78 -12.59
CA SER A 38 -11.85 8.57 -13.99
C SER A 38 -11.60 7.16 -14.53
N HIS A 39 -10.69 6.41 -13.91
CA HIS A 39 -10.39 5.02 -14.29
C HIS A 39 -11.37 3.99 -13.69
N VAL A 40 -12.25 4.39 -12.78
CA VAL A 40 -13.24 3.50 -12.17
C VAL A 40 -14.52 3.50 -13.00
N PRO A 41 -15.05 2.33 -13.41
CA PRO A 41 -16.32 2.23 -14.12
C PRO A 41 -17.50 2.81 -13.31
N GLN A 42 -18.48 3.41 -14.00
CA GLN A 42 -19.61 4.10 -13.36
C GLN A 42 -20.60 3.15 -12.67
N ASP A 43 -20.61 1.88 -13.05
CA ASP A 43 -21.45 0.82 -12.47
C ASP A 43 -20.96 0.34 -11.09
N ILE A 44 -19.77 0.79 -10.66
CA ILE A 44 -19.21 0.46 -9.36
C ILE A 44 -19.97 1.19 -8.24
N SER A 45 -20.51 0.43 -7.31
CA SER A 45 -21.31 0.98 -6.19
C SER A 45 -20.49 1.61 -5.07
N LYS A 46 -19.27 1.12 -4.84
CA LYS A 46 -18.38 1.54 -3.75
C LYS A 46 -16.92 1.47 -4.17
N VAL A 47 -16.15 2.48 -3.78
CA VAL A 47 -14.72 2.58 -4.01
C VAL A 47 -14.02 2.85 -2.68
N LEU A 48 -12.92 2.15 -2.44
CA LEU A 48 -12.02 2.41 -1.33
C LEU A 48 -10.74 3.05 -1.87
N GLU A 49 -10.52 4.31 -1.53
CA GLU A 49 -9.26 5.00 -1.79
C GLU A 49 -8.30 4.79 -0.63
N ILE A 50 -7.07 4.46 -0.98
CA ILE A 50 -5.94 4.33 -0.06
C ILE A 50 -5.01 5.51 -0.34
N ASP A 51 -4.68 6.26 0.70
CA ASP A 51 -3.72 7.36 0.61
C ASP A 51 -2.69 7.21 1.71
N ILE A 52 -1.40 7.18 1.34
CA ILE A 52 -0.31 7.16 2.32
C ILE A 52 0.08 8.59 2.61
N THR A 53 -0.15 9.01 3.85
CA THR A 53 0.09 10.38 4.30
C THR A 53 1.52 10.58 4.80
N ARG A 54 2.10 9.55 5.40
CA ARG A 54 3.44 9.55 6.00
C ARG A 54 4.05 8.15 5.95
N TRP A 55 5.37 8.08 6.05
CA TRP A 55 6.10 6.83 6.15
C TRP A 55 7.34 7.02 7.04
N GLU A 56 7.81 5.92 7.64
CA GLU A 56 9.08 5.83 8.36
C GLU A 56 9.88 4.66 7.78
N LEU A 57 11.19 4.85 7.66
CA LEU A 57 12.11 3.81 7.21
C LEU A 57 13.11 3.51 8.34
N LEU A 58 13.18 2.25 8.78
CA LEU A 58 14.14 1.80 9.79
C LEU A 58 15.08 0.79 9.15
N GLY A 59 16.39 0.97 9.30
CA GLY A 59 17.42 0.07 8.76
C GLY A 59 18.52 -0.22 9.79
N PRO A 60 19.45 -1.15 9.50
CA PRO A 60 20.63 -1.37 10.32
C PRO A 60 21.57 -0.17 10.21
N SER A 61 21.85 0.49 11.35
CA SER A 61 22.60 1.76 11.55
C SER A 61 21.84 3.05 11.21
N ASP A 62 22.40 4.21 11.63
CA ASP A 62 21.92 5.60 11.48
C ASP A 62 21.77 6.06 10.01
N TYR A 63 21.25 5.18 9.16
CA TYR A 63 20.83 5.48 7.81
C TYR A 63 19.55 6.33 7.90
N GLU A 64 19.72 7.64 8.07
CA GLU A 64 18.70 8.62 7.75
C GLU A 64 18.62 8.74 6.23
N PRO A 65 17.55 8.25 5.59
CA PRO A 65 17.41 8.41 4.17
C PRO A 65 16.82 9.80 3.93
N GLY A 66 17.62 10.84 4.12
CA GLY A 66 17.20 12.24 3.95
C GLY A 66 16.53 12.51 2.59
N ASP A 67 16.85 11.67 1.60
CA ASP A 67 16.35 11.75 0.24
C ASP A 67 15.47 10.56 -0.19
N PHE A 68 15.05 9.69 0.74
CA PHE A 68 13.99 8.73 0.41
C PHE A 68 12.64 9.43 0.41
N SER A 69 11.85 9.20 -0.62
CA SER A 69 10.48 9.65 -0.69
C SER A 69 9.63 8.50 -1.23
N LEU A 70 8.53 8.23 -0.52
CA LEU A 70 7.53 7.27 -0.94
C LEU A 70 6.18 7.96 -1.00
N SER A 71 5.50 7.84 -2.13
CA SER A 71 4.09 8.15 -2.25
C SER A 71 3.36 6.97 -2.86
N ILE A 72 2.24 6.59 -2.24
CA ILE A 72 1.37 5.52 -2.73
C ILE A 72 -0.05 6.04 -2.70
N LYS A 73 -0.71 5.96 -3.84
CA LYS A 73 -2.14 6.21 -3.98
C LYS A 73 -2.79 4.98 -4.56
N GLY A 74 -3.84 4.51 -3.90
CA GLY A 74 -4.52 3.28 -4.27
C GLY A 74 -6.01 3.52 -4.46
N THR A 75 -6.60 2.76 -5.37
CA THR A 75 -8.05 2.65 -5.52
C THR A 75 -8.40 1.17 -5.60
N MET A 76 -9.32 0.75 -4.74
CA MET A 76 -9.81 -0.62 -4.67
C MET A 76 -11.32 -0.64 -4.83
N TYR A 77 -11.83 -1.54 -5.67
CA TYR A 77 -13.26 -1.72 -5.87
C TYR A 77 -13.60 -3.16 -6.28
N SER A 78 -14.84 -3.56 -6.01
CA SER A 78 -15.32 -4.88 -6.43
C SER A 78 -15.84 -4.82 -7.86
N GLU A 79 -15.22 -5.57 -8.75
CA GLU A 79 -15.66 -5.76 -10.13
C GLU A 79 -16.43 -7.09 -10.22
N ARG A 80 -17.62 -7.07 -10.82
CA ARG A 80 -18.42 -8.28 -11.02
C ARG A 80 -18.27 -8.77 -12.44
N GLN A 81 -17.84 -10.01 -12.61
CA GLN A 81 -17.89 -10.70 -13.90
C GLN A 81 -18.71 -11.98 -13.72
N GLY A 82 -19.98 -11.92 -14.15
CA GLY A 82 -20.94 -13.00 -13.95
C GLY A 82 -21.26 -13.25 -12.47
N ALA A 83 -21.21 -14.50 -12.03
CA ALA A 83 -21.46 -14.89 -10.64
C ALA A 83 -20.29 -14.62 -9.69
N GLN A 84 -19.11 -14.26 -10.22
CA GLN A 84 -17.90 -14.08 -9.43
C GLN A 84 -17.61 -12.60 -9.22
N SER A 85 -17.29 -12.24 -7.98
CA SER A 85 -16.81 -10.91 -7.62
C SER A 85 -15.29 -10.96 -7.46
N TRP A 86 -14.61 -10.00 -8.08
CA TRP A 86 -13.17 -9.83 -8.04
C TRP A 86 -12.87 -8.52 -7.37
N LEU A 87 -11.81 -8.48 -6.56
CA LEU A 87 -11.32 -7.24 -5.99
C LEU A 87 -10.28 -6.67 -6.96
N ARG A 88 -10.61 -5.54 -7.59
CA ARG A 88 -9.69 -4.83 -8.45
C ARG A 88 -8.96 -3.78 -7.64
N ASN A 89 -7.64 -3.85 -7.67
CA ASN A 89 -6.76 -2.94 -6.95
C ASN A 89 -5.84 -2.24 -7.95
N ILE A 90 -5.82 -0.92 -7.92
CA ILE A 90 -4.93 -0.09 -8.74
C ILE A 90 -4.14 0.77 -7.78
N PHE A 91 -2.81 0.70 -7.87
CA PHE A 91 -1.90 1.49 -7.06
C PHE A 91 -0.93 2.25 -7.96
N ASP A 92 -0.80 3.54 -7.69
CA ASP A 92 0.28 4.39 -8.18
C ASP A 92 1.32 4.52 -7.07
N ILE A 93 2.53 4.05 -7.35
CA ILE A 93 3.64 3.97 -6.39
C ILE A 93 4.80 4.74 -6.98
N ASN A 94 5.17 5.84 -6.32
CA ASN A 94 6.37 6.60 -6.64
C ASN A 94 7.37 6.48 -5.49
N ILE A 95 8.54 5.91 -5.81
CA ILE A 95 9.65 5.71 -4.88
C ILE A 95 10.85 6.46 -5.46
N SER A 96 11.41 7.37 -4.68
CA SER A 96 12.69 8.03 -4.98
C SER A 96 13.62 7.81 -3.79
N PHE A 97 14.89 7.57 -4.06
CA PHE A 97 15.91 7.42 -3.03
C PHE A 97 17.28 7.69 -3.62
N ILE A 98 18.19 8.23 -2.81
CA ILE A 98 19.61 8.23 -3.15
C ILE A 98 20.18 6.87 -2.77
N VAL A 99 20.91 6.27 -3.71
CA VAL A 99 21.65 5.04 -3.47
C VAL A 99 22.71 5.34 -2.42
N SER A 100 22.63 4.66 -1.27
CA SER A 100 23.64 4.78 -0.21
C SER A 100 25.05 4.67 -0.80
N PRO A 101 26.04 5.46 -0.32
CA PRO A 101 27.43 5.31 -0.75
C PRO A 101 27.96 3.87 -0.61
N LEU A 102 27.42 3.09 0.33
CA LEU A 102 27.73 1.67 0.50
C LEU A 102 27.27 0.78 -0.67
N LEU A 103 26.36 1.28 -1.49
CA LEU A 103 25.80 0.65 -2.67
C LEU A 103 26.25 1.34 -3.97
N ALA A 104 27.15 2.32 -3.91
CA ALA A 104 27.65 3.04 -5.09
C ALA A 104 28.42 2.13 -6.08
N TRP A 105 28.82 0.93 -5.64
CA TRP A 105 29.44 -0.09 -6.49
C TRP A 105 28.41 -0.88 -7.32
N VAL A 106 27.12 -0.76 -7.02
CA VAL A 106 26.06 -1.51 -7.70
C VAL A 106 25.67 -0.76 -8.98
N PRO A 107 25.71 -1.41 -10.16
CA PRO A 107 25.24 -0.80 -11.40
C PRO A 107 23.77 -0.37 -11.35
N ASP A 108 23.44 0.75 -12.01
CA ASP A 108 22.09 1.34 -11.99
C ASP A 108 21.00 0.38 -12.50
N ASP A 109 21.32 -0.44 -13.51
CA ASP A 109 20.39 -1.43 -14.08
C ASP A 109 20.05 -2.53 -13.06
N VAL A 110 21.03 -2.95 -12.26
CA VAL A 110 20.86 -3.91 -11.17
C VAL A 110 19.98 -3.31 -10.08
N MET A 111 20.27 -2.08 -9.64
CA MET A 111 19.45 -1.37 -8.64
C MET A 111 18.01 -1.22 -9.11
N ARG A 112 17.80 -0.81 -10.36
CA ARG A 112 16.46 -0.68 -10.95
C ARG A 112 15.71 -2.00 -10.96
N ASN A 113 16.39 -3.11 -11.28
CA ASN A 113 15.76 -4.42 -11.28
C ASN A 113 15.39 -4.88 -9.86
N ILE A 114 16.25 -4.61 -8.87
CA ILE A 114 15.97 -4.88 -7.46
C ILE A 114 14.74 -4.08 -7.01
N THR A 115 14.68 -2.78 -7.28
CA THR A 115 13.51 -1.94 -6.93
C THR A 115 12.23 -2.48 -7.56
N LYS A 116 12.26 -2.86 -8.84
CA LYS A 116 11.09 -3.45 -9.51
C LYS A 116 10.64 -4.75 -8.85
N THR A 117 11.57 -5.64 -8.54
CA THR A 117 11.26 -6.92 -7.88
C THR A 117 10.68 -6.68 -6.49
N LEU A 118 11.25 -5.76 -5.71
CA LEU A 118 10.73 -5.41 -4.38
C LEU A 118 9.30 -4.90 -4.45
N VAL A 119 9.03 -3.92 -5.33
CA VAL A 119 7.67 -3.40 -5.53
C VAL A 119 6.71 -4.52 -5.93
N LYS A 120 7.11 -5.38 -6.86
CA LYS A 120 6.27 -6.50 -7.30
C LYS A 120 5.99 -7.50 -6.17
N THR A 121 7.02 -7.92 -5.43
CA THR A 121 6.87 -8.86 -4.30
C THR A 121 6.01 -8.26 -3.20
N THR A 122 6.23 -6.99 -2.84
CA THR A 122 5.36 -6.30 -1.86
C THR A 122 3.92 -6.24 -2.36
N MET A 123 3.68 -5.97 -3.64
CA MET A 123 2.31 -5.97 -4.19
C MET A 123 1.70 -7.38 -4.27
N ASP A 124 2.51 -8.41 -4.52
CA ASP A 124 2.09 -9.81 -4.53
C ASP A 124 1.80 -10.33 -3.10
N ASP A 125 2.56 -9.90 -2.09
CA ASP A 125 2.30 -10.16 -0.67
C ASP A 125 1.09 -9.36 -0.18
N VAL A 126 0.91 -8.15 -0.71
CA VAL A 126 -0.31 -7.33 -0.63
C VAL A 126 -1.33 -7.82 -1.67
N LYS A 127 -1.30 -9.10 -2.08
CA LYS A 127 -2.53 -9.79 -2.49
C LYS A 127 -3.44 -9.82 -1.29
N ILE A 128 -4.14 -8.70 -1.14
CA ILE A 128 -5.30 -8.42 -0.31
C ILE A 128 -6.35 -9.43 -0.77
N ASN A 129 -6.16 -10.66 -0.29
CA ASN A 129 -7.12 -11.73 -0.38
C ASN A 129 -8.38 -11.24 0.30
N ALA A 130 -9.53 -11.77 -0.11
CA ALA A 130 -10.84 -11.54 0.49
C ALA A 130 -10.85 -11.59 2.04
N ARG A 131 -9.82 -12.19 2.67
CA ARG A 131 -9.52 -12.10 4.11
C ARG A 131 -9.43 -10.68 4.66
N LEU A 132 -8.75 -9.73 4.02
CA LEU A 132 -8.66 -8.37 4.58
C LEU A 132 -10.01 -7.64 4.58
N LEU A 133 -10.85 -7.88 3.58
CA LEU A 133 -12.23 -7.40 3.57
C LEU A 133 -13.08 -8.10 4.63
N ALA A 134 -12.95 -9.42 4.76
CA ALA A 134 -13.65 -10.19 5.79
C ALA A 134 -13.21 -9.78 7.22
N ASP A 135 -11.93 -9.53 7.42
CA ASP A 135 -11.35 -9.09 8.69
C ASP A 135 -11.77 -7.64 8.99
N TYR A 136 -11.85 -6.77 7.99
CA TYR A 136 -12.39 -5.42 8.14
C TYR A 136 -13.89 -5.43 8.48
N ASP A 137 -14.70 -6.23 7.80
CA ASP A 137 -16.13 -6.38 8.10
C ASP A 137 -16.33 -6.98 9.51
N LYS A 138 -15.50 -7.94 9.91
CA LYS A 138 -15.49 -8.49 11.27
C LYS A 138 -15.12 -7.43 12.31
N PHE A 139 -14.05 -6.67 12.10
CA PHE A 139 -13.63 -5.57 12.97
C PHE A 139 -14.72 -4.51 13.13
N LYS A 140 -15.36 -4.11 12.02
CA LYS A 140 -16.49 -3.18 12.04
C LYS A 140 -17.63 -3.72 12.89
N THR A 141 -17.95 -5.01 12.75
CA THR A 141 -19.02 -5.67 13.52
C THR A 141 -18.70 -5.78 15.01
N GLU A 142 -17.42 -6.00 15.37
CA GLU A 142 -16.97 -6.03 16.77
C GLU A 142 -17.02 -4.65 17.44
N LYS A 143 -16.65 -3.58 16.72
CA LYS A 143 -16.77 -2.20 17.23
C LYS A 143 -18.22 -1.80 17.55
N HIS A 144 -19.21 -2.41 16.87
CA HIS A 144 -20.64 -2.20 17.15
C HIS A 144 -21.15 -3.04 18.33
N LYS A 145 -20.42 -4.09 18.75
CA LYS A 145 -20.78 -4.92 19.90
C LYS A 145 -20.29 -4.36 21.24
N ASN A 146 -19.31 -3.45 21.23
CA ASN A 146 -18.78 -2.79 22.43
C ASN A 146 -19.50 -1.47 22.78
N VAL A 147 -20.71 -1.27 22.24
CA VAL A 147 -21.63 -0.21 22.67
C VAL A 147 -22.85 -0.88 23.30
N VAL A 148 -22.68 -1.40 24.53
CA VAL A 148 -23.75 -1.76 25.45
C VAL A 148 -23.32 -1.32 26.85
#